data_AF-A0A2V1NY64-F1
#
_entry.id   AF-A0A2V1NY64-F1
#
_cell.length_a   1.000
_cell.length_b   1.000
_cell.length_c   1.000
_cell.angle_alpha   90.00
_cell.angle_beta   90.00
_cell.angle_gamma   90.00
#
_symmetry.space_group_name_H-M   'P 1'
#
loop_
_entity.id
_entity.type
_entity.pdbx_description
1 polymer ?
#
loop_
_entity_poly.entity_id
_entity_poly.type
_entity_poly.pdbx_seq_one_letter_code
_entity_poly.pdbx_strand_id
1 'polypeptide(L)' 'MIKVKLANWYGDKAPGEELDVDEATLKALHRDGRIASVIAADSTVALDPAAGEESGPEAAEPVPSQAGRKRR' A
#
# COMPACT_ATOMS: atom_id res chain seq x y z
N MET A 1 18.40 -7.14 -4.30
CA MET A 1 18.26 -5.70 -4.58
C MET A 1 16.83 -5.31 -4.27
N ILE A 2 16.62 -4.32 -3.40
CA ILE A 2 15.31 -3.94 -2.91
C ILE A 2 15.01 -2.53 -3.40
N LYS A 3 13.91 -2.36 -4.12
CA LYS A 3 13.50 -1.07 -4.67
C LYS A 3 12.46 -0.40 -3.77
N VAL A 4 12.72 0.83 -3.35
CA VAL A 4 11.86 1.61 -2.45
C VAL A 4 11.51 2.97 -3.04
N LYS A 5 10.32 3.47 -2.71
CA LYS A 5 9.89 4.84 -2.99
C LYS A 5 10.14 5.71 -1.77
N LEU A 6 10.77 6.86 -1.97
CA LEU A 6 11.04 7.80 -0.88
C LEU A 6 9.80 8.59 -0.47
N ALA A 7 9.60 8.78 0.83
CA ALA A 7 8.60 9.69 1.41
C ALA A 7 9.15 11.11 1.59
N ASN A 8 10.46 11.21 1.82
CA ASN A 8 11.16 12.47 2.08
C ASN A 8 12.48 12.50 1.31
N TRP A 9 13.09 13.68 1.25
CA TRP A 9 14.40 13.87 0.63
C TRP A 9 15.47 12.95 1.25
N TYR A 10 16.30 12.36 0.39
CA TYR A 10 17.43 11.52 0.79
C TYR A 10 18.66 11.85 -0.06
N GLY A 11 19.59 12.63 0.49
CA GLY A 11 20.71 13.17 -0.28
C GLY A 11 20.18 14.06 -1.42
N ASP A 12 20.53 13.72 -2.66
CA ASP A 12 20.07 14.40 -3.88
C ASP A 12 18.74 13.84 -4.42
N LYS A 13 18.16 12.83 -3.75
CA LYS A 13 16.93 12.17 -4.19
C LYS A 13 15.70 12.86 -3.61
N ALA A 14 14.79 13.24 -4.50
CA ALA A 14 13.52 13.87 -4.14
C ALA A 14 12.51 12.85 -3.56
N PRO A 15 11.54 13.31 -2.76
CA PRO A 15 10.41 12.46 -2.36
C PRO A 15 9.67 11.94 -3.60
N GLY A 16 9.29 10.67 -3.58
CA GLY A 16 8.64 9.97 -4.68
C GLY A 16 9.60 9.31 -5.68
N GLU A 17 10.91 9.60 -5.63
CA GLU A 17 11.91 8.86 -6.40
C GLU A 17 12.02 7.41 -5.93
N GLU A 18 12.37 6.54 -6.87
CA GLU A 18 12.68 5.14 -6.61
C GLU A 18 14.18 4.96 -6.39
N LEU A 19 14.55 4.27 -5.31
CA LEU A 19 15.92 3.98 -4.94
C LEU A 19 16.11 2.48 -4.79
N ASP A 20 17.18 1.96 -5.36
CA ASP A 20 17.60 0.58 -5.16
C ASP A 20 18.57 0.52 -3.98
N VAL A 21 18.25 -0.30 -2.98
CA VAL A 21 18.96 -0.38 -1.70
C VAL A 21 19.13 -1.82 -1.24
N ASP A 22 20.15 -2.05 -0.43
CA ASP A 22 20.34 -3.29 0.32
C ASP A 22 19.47 -3.33 1.59
N GLU A 23 19.33 -4.52 2.20
CA GLU A 23 18.48 -4.73 3.38
C GLU A 23 18.88 -3.89 4.59
N ALA A 24 20.18 -3.67 4.79
CA ALA A 24 20.67 -2.81 5.88
C ALA A 24 20.22 -1.35 5.70
N THR A 25 20.31 -0.84 4.48
CA THR A 25 19.89 0.52 4.11
C THR A 25 18.38 0.65 4.16
N LEU A 26 17.63 -0.36 3.72
CA LEU A 26 16.17 -0.43 3.88
C LEU A 26 15.76 -0.26 5.35
N LYS A 27 16.36 -1.03 6.25
CA LYS A 27 16.06 -0.97 7.69
C LYS A 27 16.35 0.41 8.28
N ALA A 28 17.46 1.04 7.87
CA ALA A 28 17.79 2.41 8.29
C ALA A 28 16.75 3.42 7.78
N LEU A 29 16.46 3.42 6.47
CA LEU A 29 15.49 4.34 5.86
C LEU A 29 14.07 4.15 6.43
N HIS A 30 13.68 2.92 6.75
CA HIS A 30 12.41 2.61 7.38
C HIS A 30 12.35 3.14 8.82
N ARG A 31 13.42 2.96 9.60
CA ARG A 31 13.55 3.51 10.95
C ARG A 31 13.50 5.04 10.97
N ASP A 32 14.09 5.67 9.96
CA ASP A 32 14.09 7.12 9.79
C ASP A 32 12.77 7.68 9.21
N GLY A 33 11.80 6.82 8.88
CA GLY A 33 10.52 7.24 8.32
C GLY A 33 10.63 7.88 6.93
N ARG A 34 11.67 7.49 6.16
CA ARG A 34 11.97 8.07 4.84
C ARG A 34 11.41 7.26 3.67
N ILE A 35 10.79 6.12 3.93
CA ILE A 35 10.19 5.24 2.92
C ILE A 35 8.69 5.54 2.81
N ALA A 36 8.21 5.81 1.60
CA ALA A 36 6.79 5.90 1.29
C ALA A 36 6.21 4.52 0.97
N SER A 37 6.96 3.68 0.25
CA SER A 37 6.52 2.33 -0.12
C SER A 37 7.70 1.45 -0.56
N VAL A 38 7.61 0.14 -0.37
CA VAL A 38 8.60 -0.84 -0.87
C VAL A 38 8.01 -1.48 -2.12
N ILE A 39 8.68 -1.35 -3.26
CA ILE A 39 8.16 -1.68 -4.60
C ILE A 39 8.54 -3.10 -5.02
N ALA A 40 9.78 -3.50 -4.80
CA ALA A 40 10.25 -4.83 -5.17
C ALA A 40 11.30 -5.28 -4.16
N ALA A 41 10.96 -6.26 -3.33
CA ALA A 41 11.95 -7.12 -2.72
C ALA A 41 11.89 -8.43 -3.49
N ASP A 42 12.94 -8.79 -4.23
CA ASP A 42 13.02 -10.07 -4.96
C ASP A 42 13.06 -11.31 -4.02
N SER A 43 12.82 -11.11 -2.72
CA SER A 43 12.56 -12.18 -1.77
C SER A 43 11.07 -12.43 -1.73
N THR A 44 10.64 -13.48 -2.42
CA THR A 44 9.81 -14.63 -1.97
C THR A 44 9.05 -14.54 -0.63
N VAL A 45 8.61 -13.36 -0.20
CA VAL A 45 7.68 -13.15 0.89
C VAL A 45 6.39 -12.74 0.21
N ALA A 46 5.56 -13.75 0.00
CA ALA A 46 4.18 -13.59 -0.36
C ALA A 46 3.59 -12.45 0.47
N LEU A 47 2.93 -11.52 -0.22
CA LEU A 47 1.98 -10.63 0.41
C LEU A 47 1.06 -11.49 1.28
N ASP A 48 1.15 -11.35 2.59
CA ASP A 48 -0.08 -11.33 3.37
C ASP A 48 -0.42 -9.84 3.54
N PRO A 49 -1.36 -9.31 2.75
CA PRO A 49 -1.97 -8.03 3.08
C PRO A 49 -2.82 -8.28 4.32
N ALA A 50 -2.18 -8.36 5.48
CA ALA A 50 -2.89 -8.18 6.73
C ALA A 50 -3.44 -6.75 6.70
N ALA A 51 -4.71 -6.68 6.28
CA ALA A 51 -5.73 -5.80 6.78
C ALA A 51 -5.15 -4.61 7.56
N GLY A 52 -5.26 -3.38 7.10
CA GLY A 52 -6.58 -2.86 6.75
C GLY A 52 -7.57 -3.05 7.91
N GLU A 53 -7.14 -3.17 9.17
CA GLU A 53 -7.99 -2.88 10.34
C GLU A 53 -8.19 -1.36 10.45
N GLU A 54 -8.75 -0.75 9.40
CA GLU A 54 -9.60 0.42 9.59
C GLU A 54 -10.96 -0.12 10.02
N SER A 55 -11.13 -0.20 11.33
CA SER A 55 -12.43 -0.29 11.96
C SER A 55 -13.25 0.96 11.57
N GLY A 56 -14.08 0.85 10.55
CA GLY A 56 -15.00 1.89 10.07
C GLY A 56 -16.21 1.24 9.37
N PRO A 57 -17.45 1.66 9.66
CA PRO A 57 -18.60 0.76 9.71
C PRO A 57 -19.11 0.35 8.32
N GLU A 58 -19.64 -0.87 8.28
CA GLU A 58 -20.47 -1.46 7.23
C GLU A 58 -21.45 -0.43 6.61
N ALA A 59 -21.04 0.15 5.48
CA ALA A 59 -21.87 1.02 4.67
C ALA A 59 -22.32 0.25 3.43
N ALA A 60 -23.39 -0.52 3.64
CA ALA A 60 -24.39 -0.99 2.68
C ALA A 60 -24.04 -0.87 1.18
N GLU A 61 -23.75 -2.00 0.54
CA GLU A 61 -23.80 -2.09 -0.92
C GLU A 61 -25.26 -2.06 -1.41
N PRO A 62 -25.58 -1.26 -2.45
CA PRO A 62 -26.91 -1.13 -3.01
C PRO A 62 -27.17 -2.18 -4.09
N VAL A 63 -28.29 -2.91 -4.00
CA VAL A 63 -28.83 -3.68 -5.14
C VAL A 63 -30.11 -3.02 -5.66
N PRO A 64 -30.11 -2.52 -6.92
CA PRO A 64 -31.32 -2.00 -7.54
C PRO A 64 -32.10 -3.10 -8.27
N SER A 65 -33.43 -3.01 -8.11
CA SER A 65 -34.45 -3.24 -9.13
C SER A 65 -34.85 -4.68 -9.55
N GLN A 66 -36.15 -4.94 -9.31
CA GLN A 66 -37.14 -5.37 -10.31
C GLN A 66 -37.75 -6.77 -10.15
N ALA A 67 -38.85 -6.86 -9.41
CA ALA A 67 -40.02 -7.70 -9.68
C ALA A 67 -41.18 -7.10 -8.87
N GLY A 68 -42.39 -6.87 -9.35
CA GLY A 68 -43.03 -7.13 -10.62
C GLY A 68 -44.36 -6.37 -10.58
N ARG A 69 -44.77 -5.90 -11.74
CA ARG A 69 -45.98 -5.14 -11.99
C ARG A 69 -47.23 -6.02 -11.75
N LYS A 70 -48.24 -5.46 -11.05
CA LYS A 70 -49.68 -5.48 -11.40
C LYS A 70 -50.62 -6.53 -10.73
N ARG A 71 -51.83 -6.00 -10.44
CA ARG A 71 -53.18 -6.64 -10.28
C ARG A 71 -53.49 -7.06 -8.83
N ARG A 72 -54.65 -6.75 -8.24
CA ARG A 72 -55.97 -6.32 -8.72
C ARG A 72 -56.70 -5.65 -7.56
#